data_AF-A0A5E6U6T3-F1
#
_entry.id   AF-A0A5E6U6T3-F1
#
_cell.length_a   1.000
_cell.length_b   1.000
_cell.length_c   1.000
_cell.angle_alpha   90.00
_cell.angle_beta   90.00
_cell.angle_gamma   90.00
#
_symmetry.space_group_name_H-M   'P 1'
#
loop_
_entity.id
_entity.type
_entity.pdbx_description
1 polymer ?
#
loop_
_entity_poly.entity_id
_entity_poly.type
_entity_poly.pdbx_seq_one_letter_code
_entity_poly.pdbx_strand_id
1 'polypeptide(L)' 'MITPEEAEALAHTAVEAFINRCGCKSIDDVGNVLMKLVSMTGLALCATQGQEKAVDIIEGVAAHVAKPKYAKAARMERVN' A
#
# COMPACT_ATOMS: atom_id res chain seq x y z
N MET A 1 2.00 -15.28 16.15
CA MET A 1 1.69 -14.21 15.17
C MET A 1 0.19 -14.13 15.07
N ILE A 2 -0.38 -12.93 14.90
CA ILE A 2 -1.81 -12.74 14.58
C ILE A 2 -2.16 -13.43 13.25
N THR A 3 -3.45 -13.62 12.95
CA THR A 3 -3.85 -14.23 11.68
C THR A 3 -3.58 -13.28 10.50
N PRO A 4 -3.50 -13.80 9.25
CA PRO A 4 -3.38 -12.96 8.06
C PRO A 4 -4.50 -11.91 7.95
N GLU A 5 -5.73 -12.28 8.32
CA GLU A 5 -6.91 -11.40 8.27
C GLU A 5 -6.81 -10.29 9.32
N GLU A 6 -6.37 -10.62 10.54
CA GLU A 6 -6.10 -9.63 11.58
C GLU A 6 -4.99 -8.66 11.15
N ALA A 7 -3.92 -9.17 10.51
CA ALA A 7 -2.84 -8.35 10.00
C ALA A 7 -3.31 -7.43 8.85
N GLU A 8 -4.18 -7.92 7.96
CA GLU A 8 -4.76 -7.13 6.87
C GLU A 8 -5.64 -6.00 7.41
N ALA A 9 -6.50 -6.26 8.41
CA ALA A 9 -7.34 -5.25 9.04
C ALA A 9 -6.51 -4.14 9.71
N LEU A 10 -5.42 -4.51 10.39
CA LEU A 10 -4.48 -3.54 10.97
C LEU A 10 -3.75 -2.73 9.90
N ALA A 11 -3.30 -3.38 8.83
CA ALA A 11 -2.64 -2.71 7.71
C ALA A 11 -3.59 -1.71 7.03
N HIS A 12 -4.84 -2.08 6.78
CA HIS A 12 -5.86 -1.17 6.24
C HIS A 12 -6.02 0.07 7.12
N THR A 13 -6.20 -0.13 8.43
CA THR A 13 -6.34 0.96 9.40
C THR A 13 -5.12 1.88 9.42
N ALA A 14 -3.91 1.32 9.35
CA ALA A 14 -2.67 2.09 9.34
C ALA A 14 -2.51 2.91 8.05
N VAL A 15 -2.86 2.33 6.89
CA VAL A 15 -2.83 3.02 5.60
C VAL A 15 -3.82 4.19 5.59
N GLU A 16 -5.05 3.97 6.03
CA GLU A 16 -6.08 5.00 6.10
C GLU A 16 -5.66 6.15 7.03
N ALA A 17 -5.19 5.82 8.24
CA ALA A 17 -4.69 6.82 9.18
C ALA A 17 -3.52 7.63 8.63
N PHE A 18 -2.62 6.98 7.87
CA PHE A 18 -1.50 7.65 7.22
C PHE A 18 -1.98 8.64 6.14
N ILE A 19 -2.86 8.22 5.24
CA ILE A 19 -3.43 9.08 4.19
C ILE A 19 -4.13 10.30 4.80
N ASN A 20 -4.97 10.07 5.81
CA ASN A 20 -5.72 11.12 6.49
C ASN A 20 -4.78 12.15 7.16
N ARG A 21 -3.71 11.69 7.80
CA ARG A 21 -2.70 12.57 8.41
C ARG A 21 -1.89 13.37 7.40
N CYS A 22 -1.74 12.89 6.18
CA CYS A 22 -1.06 13.63 5.11
C CYS A 22 -1.89 14.79 4.55
N GLY A 23 -3.19 14.88 4.83
CA GLY A 23 -4.03 15.99 4.36
C GLY A 23 -4.14 16.08 2.84
N CYS A 24 -4.20 14.93 2.16
CA CYS A 24 -4.27 14.84 0.70
C CYS A 24 -5.50 15.58 0.15
N LYS A 25 -5.33 16.34 -0.94
CA LYS A 25 -6.41 17.13 -1.55
C LYS A 25 -6.92 16.54 -2.86
N SER A 26 -6.18 15.59 -3.43
CA SER A 26 -6.47 14.94 -4.70
C SER A 26 -6.12 13.45 -4.66
N ILE A 27 -6.62 12.67 -5.63
CA ILE A 27 -6.24 11.25 -5.78
C ILE A 27 -4.74 11.14 -6.10
N ASP A 28 -4.19 12.11 -6.83
CA ASP A 28 -2.76 12.15 -7.14
C ASP A 28 -1.92 12.36 -5.86
N ASP A 29 -2.38 13.22 -4.93
CA ASP A 29 -1.74 13.35 -3.62
C ASP A 29 -1.75 12.03 -2.85
N VAL A 30 -2.90 11.33 -2.85
CA VAL A 30 -3.04 10.01 -2.23
C VAL A 30 -2.05 9.02 -2.85
N GLY A 31 -1.95 8.98 -4.18
CA GLY A 31 -0.98 8.15 -4.89
C GLY A 31 0.47 8.46 -4.47
N ASN A 32 0.83 9.74 -4.41
CA ASN A 32 2.17 10.18 -4.01
C ASN A 32 2.54 9.76 -2.58
N VAL A 33 1.62 9.87 -1.62
CA VAL A 33 1.91 9.46 -0.23
C VAL A 33 1.92 7.94 -0.08
N LEU A 34 1.04 7.23 -0.78
CA LEU A 34 1.05 5.76 -0.81
C LEU A 34 2.36 5.21 -1.38
N MET A 35 2.93 5.86 -2.40
CA MET A 35 4.25 5.49 -2.94
C MET A 35 5.36 5.62 -1.89
N LYS A 36 5.27 6.60 -0.97
CA LYS A 36 6.21 6.71 0.15
C LYS A 36 6.04 5.55 1.14
N LEU A 37 4.81 5.14 1.42
CA LEU A 37 4.55 3.99 2.28
C LEU A 37 5.14 2.70 1.68
N VAL A 38 4.89 2.43 0.39
CA VAL A 38 5.47 1.29 -0.33
C VAL A 38 7.00 1.33 -0.27
N SER A 39 7.61 2.50 -0.47
CA SER A 39 9.08 2.66 -0.39
C SER A 39 9.62 2.29 1.00
N MET A 40 8.98 2.77 2.07
CA MET A 40 9.41 2.48 3.44
C MET A 40 9.22 1.00 3.80
N THR A 41 8.12 0.38 3.36
CA THR A 41 7.91 -1.05 3.53
C THR A 41 8.96 -1.86 2.77
N GLY A 42 9.32 -1.46 1.55
CA GLY A 42 10.40 -2.08 0.78
C GLY A 42 11.74 -1.99 1.48
N LEU A 43 12.10 -0.83 2.06
CA LEU A 43 13.31 -0.68 2.87
C LEU A 43 13.30 -1.55 4.13
N ALA A 44 12.15 -1.68 4.80
CA ALA A 44 12.00 -2.57 5.94
C ALA A 44 12.14 -4.05 5.57
N LEU A 45 11.62 -4.46 4.40
CA LEU A 45 11.86 -5.79 3.84
C LEU A 45 13.35 -6.01 3.57
N CYS A 46 14.04 -5.06 2.91
CA CYS A 46 15.48 -5.17 2.69
C CYS A 46 16.26 -5.31 4.00
N ALA A 47 15.91 -4.54 5.02
CA ALA A 47 16.57 -4.57 6.33
C ALA A 47 16.36 -5.90 7.08
N THR A 48 15.26 -6.61 6.82
CA THR A 48 14.89 -7.83 7.57
C THR A 48 15.12 -9.13 6.80
N GLN A 49 15.02 -9.11 5.48
CA GLN A 49 15.08 -10.28 4.60
C GLN A 49 16.29 -10.26 3.66
N GLY A 50 17.01 -9.14 3.57
CA GLY A 50 18.01 -8.90 2.54
C GLY A 50 17.38 -8.40 1.23
N GLN A 51 18.19 -7.78 0.37
CA GLN A 51 17.71 -7.12 -0.84
C GLN A 51 17.03 -8.10 -1.82
N GLU A 52 17.68 -9.22 -2.14
CA GLU A 52 17.18 -10.18 -3.14
C GLU A 52 15.78 -10.68 -2.78
N LYS A 53 15.61 -11.23 -1.57
CA LYS A 53 14.33 -11.71 -1.08
C LYS A 53 13.28 -10.60 -0.95
N ALA A 54 13.69 -9.37 -0.61
CA ALA A 54 12.78 -8.24 -0.56
C ALA A 54 12.23 -7.89 -1.95
N VAL A 55 13.06 -7.94 -3.00
CA VAL A 55 12.64 -7.75 -4.39
C VAL A 55 11.64 -8.83 -4.80
N ASP A 56 11.92 -10.11 -4.55
CA ASP A 56 11.01 -11.21 -4.88
C ASP A 56 9.63 -11.04 -4.23
N ILE A 57 9.59 -10.61 -2.95
CA ILE A 57 8.33 -10.33 -2.23
C ILE A 57 7.56 -9.20 -2.93
N ILE A 58 8.23 -8.12 -3.30
CA ILE A 58 7.61 -6.96 -3.96
C ILE A 58 7.07 -7.34 -5.34
N GLU A 59 7.82 -8.14 -6.11
CA GLU A 59 7.37 -8.65 -7.40
C GLU A 59 6.13 -9.55 -7.26
N GLY A 60 6.07 -10.38 -6.21
CA GLY A 60 4.88 -11.17 -5.88
C GLY A 60 3.64 -10.29 -5.57
N VAL A 61 3.84 -9.19 -4.85
CA VAL A 61 2.77 -8.19 -4.61
C VAL A 61 2.36 -7.51 -5.91
N ALA A 62 3.30 -7.11 -6.75
CA ALA A 62 3.04 -6.50 -8.06
C ALA A 62 2.19 -7.42 -8.95
N ALA A 63 2.53 -8.71 -9.01
CA ALA A 63 1.76 -9.72 -9.72
C ALA A 63 0.34 -9.88 -9.16
N HIS A 64 0.17 -9.76 -7.84
CA HIS A 64 -1.17 -9.82 -7.22
C HIS A 64 -2.05 -8.64 -7.62
N VAL A 65 -1.51 -7.41 -7.60
CA VAL A 65 -2.29 -6.20 -7.94
C VAL A 65 -2.53 -6.05 -9.43
N ALA A 66 -1.74 -6.70 -10.28
CA ALA A 66 -1.95 -6.75 -11.73
C ALA A 66 -3.22 -7.53 -12.16
N LYS A 67 -3.92 -8.18 -11.23
CA LYS A 67 -5.14 -8.95 -11.52
C LYS A 67 -6.27 -8.02 -12.02
N PRO A 68 -7.07 -8.44 -13.04
CA PRO A 68 -8.11 -7.60 -13.65
C PRO A 68 -9.14 -7.01 -12.69
N LYS A 69 -9.41 -7.69 -11.56
CA LYS A 69 -10.33 -7.21 -10.51
C LYS A 69 -9.93 -5.86 -9.91
N TYR A 70 -8.67 -5.44 -10.04
CA TYR A 70 -8.15 -4.17 -9.55
C TYR A 70 -7.97 -3.10 -10.65
N ALA A 71 -8.38 -3.37 -11.90
CA ALA A 71 -8.13 -2.46 -13.02
C ALA A 71 -8.90 -1.12 -12.95
N LYS A 72 -9.94 -1.03 -12.12
CA LYS A 72 -10.74 0.18 -11.97
C LYS A 72 -10.12 1.10 -10.93
N ALA A 73 -9.64 2.26 -11.38
CA ALA A 73 -9.23 3.34 -10.48
C ALA A 73 -10.44 3.93 -9.76
N ALA A 74 -10.28 4.25 -8.48
CA ALA A 74 -11.25 5.04 -7.75
C ALA A 74 -11.32 6.46 -8.34
N ARG A 75 -12.53 6.99 -8.50
CA ARG A 75 -12.76 8.39 -8.83
C ARG A 75 -13.24 9.07 -7.55
N MET A 76 -12.63 10.19 -7.16
CA MET A 76 -13.25 11.07 -6.18
C MET A 76 -14.44 11.75 -6.85
N GLU A 77 -15.61 11.12 -6.79
CA GLU A 77 -16.85 11.85 -6.98
C GLU A 77 -17.03 12.74 -5.76
N ARG A 78 -17.22 14.04 -5.98
CA ARG A 78 -17.60 14.95 -4.90
C ARG A 78 -18.92 14.43 -4.35
N VAL A 79 -18.91 14.04 -3.08
CA VAL A 79 -20.14 13.83 -2.31
C VAL A 79 -20.77 15.23 -2.19
N ASN A 80 -21.81 15.48 -2.98
CA ASN A 80 -22.64 16.69 -2.89
C ASN A 80 -23.59 16.58 -1.69
#